data_AF-A0A392UNS6-F1
#
_entry.id   AF-A0A392UNS6-F1
#
_cell.length_a   1.000
_cell.length_b   1.000
_cell.length_c   1.000
_cell.angle_alpha   90.00
_cell.angle_beta   90.00
_cell.angle_gamma   90.00
#
_symmetry.space_group_name_H-M   'P 1'
#
loop_
_entity.id
_entity.type
_entity.pdbx_description
1 polymer ?
#
loop_
_entity_poly.entity_id
_entity_poly.type
_entity_poly.pdbx_seq_one_letter_code
_entity_poly.pdbx_strand_id
1 'polypeptide(L)' 'VLATRVNGPEGQRVKQVLIQWTGKAVEEATWEDMVTMNNQFPEFNLEDKVAFLEG' A
#
# COMPACT_ATOMS: atom_id res chain seq x y z
N VAL A 1 -0.95 7.67 2.35
CA VAL A 1 -0.04 6.50 2.34
C VAL A 1 1.35 6.98 2.72
N LEU A 2 2.01 6.30 3.66
CA LEU A 2 3.34 6.70 4.13
C LEU A 2 4.49 6.00 3.39
N ALA A 3 4.28 4.73 3.03
CA ALA A 3 5.26 3.91 2.34
C ALA A 3 4.56 2.82 1.53
N THR A 4 5.25 2.27 0.54
CA THR A 4 4.77 1.09 -0.20
C THR A 4 5.90 0.06 -0.23
N ARG A 5 5.54 -1.22 -0.18
CA ARG A 5 6.50 -2.32 -0.31
C ARG A 5 5.87 -3.44 -1.12
N VAL A 6 6.70 -4.21 -1.80
CA VAL A 6 6.28 -5.43 -2.48
C VAL A 6 6.93 -6.61 -1.79
N ASN A 7 6.10 -7.54 -1.33
CA ASN A 7 6.55 -8.77 -0.70
C ASN A 7 6.13 -9.97 -1.56
N GLY A 8 6.98 -10.99 -1.58
CA GLY A 8 6.68 -12.26 -2.23
C GLY A 8 7.52 -12.55 -3.48
N PRO A 9 7.52 -13.81 -3.92
CA PRO A 9 8.25 -14.26 -5.12
C PRO A 9 7.67 -13.63 -6.39
N GLU A 10 8.42 -13.64 -7.50
CA GLU A 10 8.08 -12.97 -8.77
C GLU A 10 6.65 -13.25 -9.30
N GLY A 11 6.08 -14.42 -9.00
CA GLY A 11 4.70 -14.78 -9.40
C GLY A 11 3.60 -14.45 -8.38
N GLN A 12 3.96 -14.02 -7.17
CA GLN A 12 3.02 -13.68 -6.08
C GLN A 12 3.45 -12.39 -5.37
N ARG A 13 3.90 -11.39 -6.14
CA ARG A 13 4.25 -10.08 -5.61
C ARG A 13 3.00 -9.39 -5.07
N VAL A 14 2.84 -9.39 -3.76
CA VAL A 14 1.78 -8.67 -3.05
C VAL A 14 2.26 -7.26 -2.75
N LYS A 15 1.58 -6.27 -3.31
CA LYS A 15 1.79 -4.86 -2.99
C LYS A 15 1.11 -4.52 -1.67
N GLN A 16 1.89 -4.04 -0.71
CA GLN A 16 1.41 -3.55 0.56
C GLN A 16 1.69 -2.06 0.68
N VAL A 17 0.77 -1.35 1.31
CA VAL A 17 0.82 0.09 1.53
C VAL A 17 0.74 0.36 3.03
N LEU A 18 1.59 1.25 3.53
CA LEU A 18 1.55 1.70 4.90
C LEU A 18 0.50 2.81 5.03
N ILE A 19 -0.58 2.50 5.73
CA ILE A 19 -1.73 3.38 5.92
C ILE A 19 -1.62 4.07 7.27
N GLN A 20 -1.55 5.40 7.24
CA GLN A 20 -1.79 6.21 8.41
C GLN A 20 -3.29 6.39 8.56
N TRP A 21 -3.83 5.90 9.68
CA TRP A 21 -5.25 6.04 9.97
C TRP A 21 -5.56 7.45 10.50
N THR A 22 -6.73 7.99 10.14
CA THR A 22 -7.16 9.31 10.59
C THR A 22 -7.29 9.32 12.12
N GLY A 23 -6.63 10.29 12.77
CA GLY A 23 -6.62 10.40 14.23
C GLY A 23 -5.63 9.46 14.94
N LYS A 24 -4.79 8.74 14.19
CA LYS A 24 -3.72 7.89 14.71
C LYS A 24 -2.34 8.47 14.39
N ALA A 25 -1.38 8.16 15.24
CA ALA A 25 -0.01 8.61 15.03
C ALA A 25 0.63 7.87 13.85
N VAL A 26 1.73 8.42 13.30
CA VAL A 26 2.44 7.81 12.17
C VAL A 26 3.04 6.45 12.56
N GLU A 27 3.37 6.29 13.84
CA GLU A 27 3.89 5.07 14.45
C GLU A 27 2.82 3.96 14.55
N GLU A 28 1.54 4.33 14.56
CA GLU A 28 0.40 3.41 14.55
C GLU A 28 -0.05 3.03 13.12
N ALA A 29 0.69 3.43 12.10
CA ALA A 29 0.39 3.07 10.72
C ALA A 29 0.56 1.56 10.50
N THR A 30 -0.39 0.94 9.77
CA THR A 30 -0.38 -0.50 9.50
C THR A 30 -0.14 -0.79 8.02
N TRP A 31 0.48 -1.93 7.75
CA TRP A 31 0.68 -2.41 6.38
C TRP A 31 -0.59 -3.12 5.91
N GLU A 32 -1.26 -2.55 4.93
CA GLU A 32 -2.45 -3.10 4.32
C GLU A 32 -2.16 -3.53 2.88
N ASP A 33 -2.80 -4.60 2.42
CA ASP A 33 -2.67 -5.05 1.05
C ASP A 33 -3.37 -4.07 0.10
N MET A 34 -2.71 -3.72 -0.99
CA MET A 34 -3.25 -2.76 -1.96
C MET A 34 -4.55 -3.28 -2.59
N VAL A 35 -4.65 -4.59 -2.81
CA VAL A 35 -5.88 -5.24 -3.31
C VAL A 35 -7.03 -5.10 -2.30
N THR A 36 -6.74 -5.30 -1.01
CA THR A 36 -7.71 -5.15 0.07
C THR A 36 -8.15 -3.70 0.21
N MET A 37 -7.22 -2.75 0.14
CA MET A 37 -7.53 -1.33 0.17
C MET A 37 -8.38 -0.90 -1.03
N ASN A 38 -8.06 -1.37 -2.23
CA ASN A 38 -8.84 -1.06 -3.43
C ASN A 38 -10.26 -1.66 -3.37
N ASN A 39 -10.43 -2.81 -2.71
CA ASN A 39 -11.74 -3.44 -2.53
C ASN A 39 -12.56 -2.77 -1.42
N GLN A 40 -11.94 -2.43 -0.28
CA GLN A 40 -12.65 -1.83 0.86
C GLN A 40 -12.87 -0.32 0.67
N PHE A 41 -11.95 0.35 -0.02
CA PHE A 41 -11.94 1.78 -0.26
C PHE A 41 -11.68 2.06 -1.75
N PRO A 42 -12.62 1.74 -2.64
CA PRO A 42 -12.46 1.96 -4.08
C PRO A 42 -12.36 3.43 -4.47
N GLU A 43 -12.87 4.36 -3.65
CA GLU A 43 -12.67 5.81 -3.82
C GLU A 43 -11.30 6.28 -3.30
N PHE A 44 -10.60 5.45 -2.53
CA PHE A 44 -9.24 5.76 -2.12
C PHE A 44 -8.31 5.49 -3.30
N ASN A 45 -8.29 6.45 -4.22
CA ASN A 45 -7.36 6.48 -5.34
C ASN A 45 -5.94 6.52 -4.77
N LEU A 46 -5.33 5.34 -4.68
CA LEU A 46 -3.90 5.13 -4.46
C LEU A 46 -3.08 5.54 -5.71
N GLU A 47 -3.53 6.59 -6.40
CA GLU A 47 -3.19 6.98 -7.77
C GLU A 47 -1.79 7.59 -7.94
N ASP A 48 -0.82 7.29 -7.07
CA ASP A 48 0.53 7.77 -7.34
C ASP A 48 1.66 6.87 -6.82
N LYS A 49 2.58 6.58 -7.76
CA LYS A 49 3.97 6.12 -7.57
C LYS A 49 4.22 4.69 -7.14
N VAL A 50 3.77 3.73 -7.96
CA VAL A 50 4.57 2.50 -8.13
C VAL A 50 5.08 2.44 -9.57
N ALA A 51 5.95 3.39 -9.91
CA ALA A 51 6.92 3.19 -10.97
C ALA A 51 7.90 2.12 -10.45
N PHE A 52 7.63 0.84 -10.71
CA PHE A 52 8.71 -0.15 -10.73
C PHE A 52 9.52 0.12 -12.01
N LEU A 53 10.40 1.12 -11.91
CA LEU A 53 11.53 1.31 -12.80
C LEU A 53 12.79 1.19 -11.93
N GLU A 54 13.22 -0.04 -11.72
CA GLU A 54 14.62 -0.44 -11.57
C GLU A 54 14.61 -1.86 -12.16
N GLY A 55 15.13 -2.11 -13.35
CA GLY A 55 16.50 -1.88 -13.79
C GLY A 55 17.07 -3.26 -14.10
#